data_AF-A0A7C6TZK2-F1
#
_entry.id   AF-A0A7C6TZK2-F1
#
_cell.length_a   1.000
_cell.length_b   1.000
_cell.length_c   1.000
_cell.angle_alpha   90.00
_cell.angle_beta   90.00
_cell.angle_gamma   90.00
#
_symmetry.space_group_name_H-M   'P 1'
#
loop_
_entity.id
_entity.type
_entity.pdbx_description
1 polymer ?
#
loop_
_entity_poly.entity_id
_entity_poly.type
_entity_poly.pdbx_seq_one_letter_code
_entity_poly.pdbx_strand_id
1 'polypeptide(L)'
;DISWLFVFERFGIITISIGTALLVSMVYPKSYNKRMIHYVKTVDDMLQDHLYMLSIYLIKRDNGPEYIKHYELLNNRISDIIKEAEIGDKDKLFDNDHQYLAYLYMRRNQLSYINNMYESVRRIENNHPYEAIISDYIKELVADIGTHDKATSQQEKLEEMKDKFRLEKLPKTRREFETRALLFHILEDLGSLLKVKINFHERYPRFEL
;
A
#
# COMPACT_ATOMS: atom_id res chain seq x y z
N ASP A 1 63.98 -18.00 2.25
CA ASP A 1 63.77 -16.57 1.94
C ASP A 1 62.48 -16.38 1.19
N ILE A 2 61.54 -15.62 1.74
CA ILE A 2 60.32 -15.22 1.02
C ILE A 2 60.75 -14.19 -0.02
N SER A 3 60.48 -14.45 -1.30
CA SER A 3 60.83 -13.48 -2.35
C SER A 3 59.95 -12.24 -2.20
N TRP A 4 60.55 -11.06 -2.31
CA TRP A 4 59.81 -9.78 -2.29
C TRP A 4 58.71 -9.75 -3.36
N LEU A 5 58.92 -10.42 -4.49
CA LEU A 5 57.94 -10.59 -5.55
C LEU A 5 56.64 -11.25 -5.05
N PHE A 6 56.75 -12.33 -4.26
CA PHE A 6 55.59 -13.03 -3.71
C PHE A 6 54.76 -12.16 -2.75
N VAL A 7 55.41 -11.25 -2.02
CA VAL A 7 54.72 -10.31 -1.13
C VAL A 7 53.93 -9.27 -1.93
N PHE A 8 54.53 -8.72 -3.00
CA PHE A 8 53.85 -7.75 -3.87
C PHE A 8 52.66 -8.35 -4.63
N GLU A 9 52.79 -9.59 -5.13
CA GLU A 9 51.70 -10.31 -5.78
C GLU A 9 50.50 -10.50 -4.85
N ARG A 10 50.75 -10.96 -3.61
CA ARG A 10 49.68 -11.12 -2.61
C ARG A 10 49.04 -9.80 -2.22
N PHE A 11 49.84 -8.75 -2.05
CA PHE A 11 49.33 -7.43 -1.74
C PHE A 11 48.46 -6.87 -2.86
N GLY A 12 48.86 -7.08 -4.13
CA GLY A 12 48.07 -6.70 -5.30
C GLY A 12 46.71 -7.39 -5.35
N ILE A 13 46.69 -8.72 -5.14
CA ILE A 13 45.43 -9.49 -5.12
C ILE A 13 44.52 -9.03 -3.99
N ILE A 14 45.03 -8.87 -2.77
CA ILE A 14 44.26 -8.40 -1.61
C ILE A 14 43.69 -7.01 -1.88
N THR A 15 44.48 -6.10 -2.46
CA THR A 15 44.05 -4.73 -2.77
C THR A 15 42.94 -4.72 -3.82
N ILE A 16 43.02 -5.58 -4.84
CA ILE A 16 41.96 -5.70 -5.85
C ILE A 16 40.68 -6.27 -5.22
N SER A 17 40.79 -7.32 -4.39
CA SER A 17 39.64 -7.91 -3.69
C SER A 17 38.96 -6.92 -2.73
N ILE A 18 39.74 -6.20 -1.93
CA ILE A 18 39.21 -5.18 -1.00
C ILE A 18 38.64 -4.00 -1.77
N GLY A 19 39.36 -3.52 -2.79
CA GLY A 19 38.95 -2.38 -3.61
C GLY A 19 37.64 -2.66 -4.36
N THR A 20 37.51 -3.84 -4.96
CA THR A 20 36.26 -4.26 -5.62
C THR A 20 35.11 -4.41 -4.63
N ALA A 21 35.34 -5.01 -3.46
CA ALA A 21 34.32 -5.12 -2.42
C ALA A 21 33.85 -3.75 -1.90
N LEU A 22 34.76 -2.79 -1.71
CA LEU A 22 34.43 -1.43 -1.27
C LEU A 22 33.63 -0.66 -2.33
N LEU A 23 34.00 -0.77 -3.61
CA LEU A 23 33.27 -0.12 -4.70
C LEU A 23 31.83 -0.66 -4.84
N VAL A 24 31.66 -1.98 -4.78
CA VAL A 24 30.33 -2.61 -4.78
C VAL A 24 29.52 -2.12 -3.57
N SER A 25 30.13 -2.10 -2.39
CA SER A 25 29.49 -1.64 -1.14
C SER A 25 29.08 -0.16 -1.19
N MET A 26 29.81 0.68 -1.93
CA MET A 26 29.49 2.12 -2.05
C MET A 26 28.38 2.41 -3.08
N VAL A 27 28.37 1.71 -4.21
CA VAL A 27 27.43 1.98 -5.31
C VAL A 27 26.08 1.30 -5.10
N TYR A 28 26.08 0.08 -4.57
CA TYR A 28 24.88 -0.76 -4.45
C TYR A 28 23.75 -0.10 -3.62
N PRO A 29 24.00 0.45 -2.41
CA PRO A 29 22.95 1.06 -1.59
C PRO A 29 22.23 2.22 -2.27
N LYS A 30 22.95 3.06 -3.03
CA LYS A 30 22.37 4.24 -3.70
C LYS A 30 21.41 3.86 -4.83
N SER A 31 21.80 2.90 -5.66
CA SER A 31 20.96 2.42 -6.77
C SER A 31 19.73 1.65 -6.27
N TYR A 32 19.90 0.85 -5.21
CA TYR A 32 18.83 0.12 -4.56
C TYR A 32 17.80 1.08 -3.93
N ASN A 33 18.25 2.04 -3.12
CA ASN A 33 17.33 2.97 -2.44
C ASN A 33 16.51 3.76 -3.46
N LYS A 34 17.14 4.22 -4.55
CA LYS A 34 16.42 4.91 -5.64
C LYS A 34 15.33 4.02 -6.25
N ARG A 35 15.59 2.72 -6.43
CA ARG A 35 14.63 1.75 -6.96
C ARG A 35 13.48 1.50 -5.97
N MET A 36 13.79 1.34 -4.69
CA MET A 36 12.78 1.15 -3.64
C MET A 36 11.88 2.37 -3.48
N ILE A 37 12.44 3.58 -3.49
CA ILE A 37 11.66 4.82 -3.49
C ILE A 37 10.73 4.87 -4.71
N HIS A 38 11.21 4.46 -5.88
CA HIS A 38 10.39 4.39 -7.08
C HIS A 38 9.24 3.37 -6.94
N TYR A 39 9.50 2.18 -6.40
CA TYR A 39 8.46 1.20 -6.13
C TYR A 39 7.43 1.72 -5.13
N VAL A 40 7.87 2.34 -4.03
CA VAL A 40 6.96 2.95 -3.03
C VAL A 40 6.05 3.98 -3.68
N LYS A 41 6.61 4.93 -4.44
CA LYS A 41 5.81 5.96 -5.13
C LYS A 41 4.83 5.34 -6.13
N THR A 42 5.29 4.38 -6.93
CA THR A 42 4.46 3.72 -7.95
C THR A 42 3.30 2.97 -7.30
N VAL A 43 3.53 2.24 -6.20
CA VAL A 43 2.48 1.52 -5.48
C VAL A 43 1.51 2.50 -4.81
N ASP A 44 1.99 3.61 -4.25
CA ASP A 44 1.13 4.66 -3.69
C ASP A 44 0.20 5.25 -4.74
N ASP A 45 0.72 5.61 -5.92
CA ASP A 45 -0.06 6.13 -7.04
C ASP A 45 -1.14 5.12 -7.49
N MET A 46 -0.78 3.83 -7.60
CA MET A 46 -1.73 2.79 -7.99
C MET A 46 -2.80 2.51 -6.92
N LEU A 47 -2.48 2.68 -5.63
CA LEU A 47 -3.46 2.58 -4.54
C LEU A 47 -4.41 3.78 -4.54
N GLN A 48 -3.90 4.98 -4.84
CA GLN A 48 -4.73 6.17 -5.07
C GLN A 48 -5.72 5.93 -6.20
N ASP A 49 -5.24 5.41 -7.33
CA ASP A 49 -6.09 5.07 -8.48
C ASP A 49 -7.16 4.05 -8.09
N HIS A 50 -6.80 2.99 -7.37
CA HIS A 50 -7.76 2.00 -6.87
C HIS A 50 -8.84 2.61 -5.99
N LEU A 51 -8.48 3.41 -4.98
CA LEU A 51 -9.44 4.05 -4.08
C LEU A 51 -10.32 5.05 -4.85
N TYR A 52 -9.75 5.84 -5.74
CA TYR A 52 -10.51 6.78 -6.56
C TYR A 52 -11.53 6.05 -7.45
N MET A 53 -11.10 4.99 -8.14
CA MET A 53 -11.99 4.17 -8.96
C MET A 53 -13.07 3.47 -8.13
N LEU A 54 -12.74 2.98 -6.93
CA LEU A 54 -13.72 2.43 -5.99
C LEU A 54 -14.76 3.47 -5.59
N SER A 55 -14.35 4.72 -5.35
CA SER A 55 -15.28 5.82 -5.02
C SER A 55 -16.29 6.08 -6.14
N ILE A 56 -15.86 5.96 -7.40
CA ILE A 56 -16.74 6.11 -8.57
C ILE A 56 -17.65 4.90 -8.70
N TYR A 57 -17.08 3.69 -8.60
CA TYR A 57 -17.82 2.44 -8.77
C TYR A 57 -18.92 2.27 -7.72
N LEU A 58 -18.71 2.75 -6.50
CA LEU A 58 -19.72 2.76 -5.43
C LEU A 58 -21.01 3.47 -5.87
N ILE A 59 -20.89 4.54 -6.65
CA ILE A 59 -22.01 5.38 -7.13
C ILE A 59 -22.52 4.94 -8.51
N LYS A 60 -21.61 4.64 -9.42
CA LYS A 60 -21.90 4.34 -10.84
C LYS A 60 -21.47 2.91 -11.15
N ARG A 61 -22.43 1.98 -11.04
CA ARG A 61 -22.22 0.53 -11.24
C ARG A 61 -22.49 0.06 -12.68
N ASP A 62 -22.89 0.96 -13.56
CA ASP A 62 -23.27 0.71 -14.95
C ASP A 62 -22.11 0.17 -15.81
N ASN A 63 -20.87 0.61 -15.55
CA ASN A 63 -19.65 0.15 -16.25
C ASN A 63 -18.85 -0.89 -15.44
N GLY A 64 -19.56 -1.77 -14.73
CA GLY A 64 -18.97 -2.80 -13.87
C GLY A 64 -17.79 -3.57 -14.49
N PRO A 65 -17.92 -4.14 -15.70
CA PRO A 65 -16.84 -4.91 -16.33
C PRO A 65 -15.54 -4.12 -16.54
N GLU A 66 -15.62 -2.86 -16.94
CA GLU A 66 -14.47 -1.98 -17.13
C GLU A 66 -13.76 -1.69 -15.81
N TYR A 67 -14.52 -1.42 -14.74
CA TYR A 67 -13.96 -1.24 -13.40
C TYR A 67 -13.23 -2.48 -12.91
N ILE A 68 -13.80 -3.67 -13.13
CA ILE A 68 -13.19 -4.94 -12.73
C ILE A 68 -11.91 -5.21 -13.51
N LYS A 69 -11.89 -4.96 -14.82
CA LYS A 69 -10.67 -5.12 -15.64
C LYS A 69 -9.54 -4.20 -15.15
N HIS A 70 -9.85 -2.94 -14.86
CA HIS A 70 -8.86 -2.00 -14.31
C HIS A 70 -8.36 -2.44 -12.94
N TYR A 71 -9.29 -2.90 -12.09
CA TYR A 71 -9.01 -3.45 -10.78
C TYR A 71 -8.04 -4.66 -10.84
N GLU A 72 -8.27 -5.61 -11.75
CA GLU A 72 -7.40 -6.79 -11.91
C GLU A 72 -6.00 -6.39 -12.41
N LEU A 73 -5.92 -5.46 -13.35
CA LEU A 73 -4.65 -4.98 -13.90
C LEU A 73 -3.78 -4.34 -12.82
N LEU A 74 -4.36 -3.43 -12.02
CA LEU A 74 -3.63 -2.77 -10.94
C LEU A 74 -3.21 -3.76 -9.84
N ASN A 75 -4.09 -4.69 -9.44
CA ASN A 75 -3.78 -5.74 -8.46
C ASN A 75 -2.57 -6.57 -8.87
N ASN A 76 -2.55 -7.04 -10.12
CA ASN A 76 -1.44 -7.83 -10.66
C ASN A 76 -0.16 -7.01 -10.67
N ARG A 77 -0.23 -5.76 -11.15
CA ARG A 77 0.94 -4.89 -11.28
C ARG A 77 1.52 -4.49 -9.91
N ILE A 78 0.70 -4.21 -8.91
CA ILE A 78 1.17 -3.97 -7.53
C ILE A 78 1.84 -5.24 -6.99
N SER A 79 1.21 -6.40 -7.18
CA SER A 79 1.76 -7.68 -6.71
C SER A 79 3.13 -7.99 -7.33
N ASP A 80 3.28 -7.71 -8.63
CA ASP A 80 4.55 -7.87 -9.35
C ASP A 80 5.63 -6.92 -8.81
N ILE A 81 5.32 -5.64 -8.63
CA ILE A 81 6.27 -4.65 -8.10
C ILE A 81 6.76 -5.06 -6.71
N ILE A 82 5.85 -5.48 -5.83
CA ILE A 82 6.24 -5.89 -4.47
C ILE A 82 7.08 -7.17 -4.52
N LYS A 83 6.76 -8.11 -5.41
CA LYS A 83 7.56 -9.33 -5.61
C LYS A 83 8.96 -9.01 -6.14
N GLU A 84 9.09 -8.06 -7.07
CA GLU A 84 10.39 -7.59 -7.54
C GLU A 84 11.20 -6.96 -6.39
N ALA A 85 10.55 -6.14 -5.57
CA ALA A 85 11.16 -5.53 -4.39
C ALA A 85 11.63 -6.59 -3.37
N GLU A 86 10.84 -7.62 -3.12
CA GLU A 86 11.20 -8.76 -2.26
C GLU A 86 12.44 -9.51 -2.76
N ILE A 87 12.52 -9.75 -4.07
CA ILE A 87 13.66 -10.45 -4.67
C ILE A 87 14.92 -9.59 -4.53
N GLY A 88 14.83 -8.30 -4.88
CA GLY A 88 15.96 -7.38 -4.78
C GLY A 88 16.43 -7.14 -3.33
N ASP A 89 15.54 -7.26 -2.35
CA ASP A 89 15.88 -7.12 -0.93
C ASP A 89 16.60 -8.34 -0.37
N LYS A 90 16.28 -9.57 -0.83
CA LYS A 90 16.99 -10.79 -0.42
C LYS A 90 18.48 -10.78 -0.79
N ASP A 91 18.85 -10.05 -1.83
CA ASP A 91 20.23 -9.90 -2.28
C ASP A 91 21.05 -8.94 -1.39
N LYS A 92 20.41 -8.23 -0.44
CA LYS A 92 21.09 -7.46 0.61
C LYS A 92 21.57 -8.38 1.73
N LEU A 93 22.78 -8.93 1.57
CA LEU A 93 23.44 -9.74 2.60
C LEU A 93 23.91 -8.96 3.85
N PHE A 94 23.95 -7.62 3.80
CA PHE A 94 24.65 -6.80 4.81
C PHE A 94 23.92 -5.54 5.29
N ASP A 95 22.67 -5.30 4.87
CA ASP A 95 21.92 -4.09 5.23
C ASP A 95 20.64 -4.46 5.97
N ASN A 96 20.53 -4.03 7.24
CA ASN A 96 19.46 -4.41 8.16
C ASN A 96 18.22 -3.48 8.07
N ASP A 97 18.24 -2.46 7.22
CA ASP A 97 17.15 -1.50 7.13
C ASP A 97 16.12 -1.85 6.04
N HIS A 98 15.17 -2.72 6.38
CA HIS A 98 14.11 -3.20 5.48
C HIS A 98 12.85 -2.31 5.49
N GLN A 99 12.96 -1.04 5.87
CA GLN A 99 11.84 -0.12 6.01
C GLN A 99 11.00 0.04 4.73
N TYR A 100 11.65 0.16 3.56
CA TYR A 100 10.93 0.27 2.29
C TYR A 100 10.13 -0.99 1.96
N LEU A 101 10.70 -2.18 2.20
CA LEU A 101 10.00 -3.44 1.98
C LEU A 101 8.83 -3.59 2.96
N ALA A 102 9.03 -3.23 4.24
CA ALA A 102 7.97 -3.21 5.23
C ALA A 102 6.82 -2.26 4.83
N TYR A 103 7.14 -1.12 4.23
CA TYR A 103 6.13 -0.19 3.69
C TYR A 103 5.35 -0.82 2.53
N LEU A 104 6.03 -1.48 1.59
CA LEU A 104 5.37 -2.19 0.50
C LEU A 104 4.46 -3.32 1.00
N TYR A 105 4.87 -4.07 2.04
CA TYR A 105 4.00 -5.05 2.68
C TYR A 105 2.78 -4.44 3.37
N MET A 106 2.95 -3.28 4.00
CA MET A 106 1.84 -2.50 4.53
C MET A 106 0.85 -2.14 3.39
N ARG A 107 1.35 -1.67 2.23
CA ARG A 107 0.49 -1.41 1.06
C ARG A 107 -0.19 -2.66 0.49
N ARG A 108 0.49 -3.81 0.48
CA ARG A 108 -0.14 -5.10 0.11
C ARG A 108 -1.32 -5.44 1.04
N ASN A 109 -1.18 -5.18 2.34
CA ASN A 109 -2.26 -5.39 3.29
C ASN A 109 -3.40 -4.39 3.07
N GLN A 110 -3.12 -3.14 2.72
CA GLN A 110 -4.17 -2.18 2.38
C GLN A 110 -4.91 -2.57 1.10
N LEU A 111 -4.20 -3.09 0.10
CA LEU A 111 -4.79 -3.58 -1.14
C LEU A 111 -5.80 -4.71 -0.90
N SER A 112 -5.57 -5.61 0.07
CA SER A 112 -6.55 -6.66 0.37
C SER A 112 -7.87 -6.10 0.91
N TYR A 113 -7.84 -5.05 1.74
CA TYR A 113 -9.06 -4.37 2.20
C TYR A 113 -9.75 -3.62 1.05
N ILE A 114 -8.99 -3.01 0.15
CA ILE A 114 -9.55 -2.42 -1.08
C ILE A 114 -10.30 -3.49 -1.89
N ASN A 115 -9.71 -4.66 -2.05
CA ASN A 115 -10.31 -5.77 -2.77
C ASN A 115 -11.63 -6.24 -2.12
N ASN A 116 -11.68 -6.33 -0.79
CA ASN A 116 -12.92 -6.64 -0.06
C ASN A 116 -14.01 -5.58 -0.28
N MET A 117 -13.63 -4.30 -0.35
CA MET A 117 -14.58 -3.22 -0.63
C MET A 117 -15.17 -3.34 -2.04
N TYR A 118 -14.35 -3.64 -3.06
CA TYR A 118 -14.86 -3.90 -4.42
C TYR A 118 -15.88 -5.05 -4.44
N GLU A 119 -15.59 -6.14 -3.75
CA GLU A 119 -16.49 -7.29 -3.62
C GLU A 119 -17.80 -6.92 -2.89
N SER A 120 -17.72 -6.00 -1.94
CA SER A 120 -18.89 -5.48 -1.24
C SER A 120 -19.74 -4.59 -2.14
N VAL A 121 -19.12 -3.66 -2.88
CA VAL A 121 -19.81 -2.82 -3.86
C VAL A 121 -20.53 -3.65 -4.92
N ARG A 122 -19.88 -4.71 -5.43
CA ARG A 122 -20.47 -5.62 -6.42
C ARG A 122 -21.76 -6.29 -5.95
N ARG A 123 -21.90 -6.52 -4.63
CA ARG A 123 -23.07 -7.17 -4.02
C ARG A 123 -24.21 -6.21 -3.70
N ILE A 124 -24.01 -4.89 -3.81
CA ILE A 124 -25.05 -3.92 -3.50
C ILE A 124 -26.11 -3.92 -4.62
N GLU A 125 -27.33 -4.34 -4.28
CA GLU A 125 -28.45 -4.40 -5.24
C GLU A 125 -29.26 -3.10 -5.30
N ASN A 126 -29.34 -2.35 -4.20
CA ASN A 126 -30.16 -1.15 -4.08
C ASN A 126 -29.31 0.06 -3.74
N ASN A 127 -29.62 1.21 -4.34
CA ASN A 127 -28.92 2.45 -4.04
C ASN A 127 -29.34 2.99 -2.68
N HIS A 128 -28.38 3.51 -1.92
CA HIS A 128 -28.58 4.17 -0.65
C HIS A 128 -27.87 5.53 -0.61
N PRO A 129 -28.48 6.60 -0.05
CA PRO A 129 -27.86 7.93 -0.02
C PRO A 129 -26.46 7.98 0.62
N TYR A 130 -26.20 7.08 1.57
CA TYR A 130 -24.91 6.98 2.27
C TYR A 130 -23.74 6.56 1.36
N GLU A 131 -24.02 6.00 0.18
CA GLU A 131 -23.00 5.70 -0.83
C GLU A 131 -22.23 6.95 -1.25
N ALA A 132 -22.92 8.07 -1.45
CA ALA A 132 -22.30 9.36 -1.81
C ALA A 132 -21.38 9.87 -0.69
N ILE A 133 -21.81 9.72 0.56
CA ILE A 133 -21.04 10.13 1.74
C ILE A 133 -19.73 9.32 1.84
N ILE A 134 -19.82 8.00 1.66
CA ILE A 134 -18.64 7.12 1.64
C ILE A 134 -17.74 7.44 0.43
N SER A 135 -18.32 7.65 -0.75
CA SER A 135 -17.57 7.99 -1.97
C SER A 135 -16.75 9.26 -1.78
N ASP A 136 -17.35 10.32 -1.21
CA ASP A 136 -16.65 11.59 -0.99
C ASP A 136 -15.55 11.47 0.07
N TYR A 137 -15.77 10.68 1.12
CA TYR A 137 -14.72 10.35 2.08
C TYR A 137 -13.56 9.58 1.43
N ILE A 138 -13.83 8.60 0.57
CA ILE A 138 -12.78 7.87 -0.15
C ILE A 138 -11.97 8.82 -1.03
N LYS A 139 -12.61 9.76 -1.74
CA LYS A 139 -11.91 10.76 -2.58
C LYS A 139 -11.00 11.67 -1.76
N GLU A 140 -11.39 12.02 -0.54
CA GLU A 140 -10.52 12.76 0.37
C GLU A 140 -9.34 11.91 0.84
N LEU A 141 -9.61 10.65 1.21
CA LEU A 141 -8.58 9.70 1.62
C LEU A 141 -7.52 9.49 0.54
N VAL A 142 -7.89 9.52 -0.75
CA VAL A 142 -6.95 9.43 -1.88
C VAL A 142 -5.82 10.46 -1.76
N ALA A 143 -6.14 11.71 -1.40
CA ALA A 143 -5.14 12.78 -1.24
C ALA A 143 -4.22 12.58 -0.01
N ASP A 144 -4.60 11.68 0.88
CA ASP A 144 -3.87 11.35 2.10
C ASP A 144 -3.07 10.06 1.99
N ILE A 145 -3.18 9.34 0.86
CA ILE A 145 -2.28 8.24 0.54
C ILE A 145 -0.89 8.79 0.27
N GLY A 146 0.03 8.48 1.17
CA GLY A 146 1.45 8.77 1.01
C GLY A 146 2.25 8.30 2.22
N THR A 147 3.50 8.73 2.31
CA THR A 147 4.41 8.29 3.37
C THR A 147 4.11 8.90 4.73
N HIS A 148 3.55 10.11 4.78
CA HIS A 148 3.18 10.78 6.03
C HIS A 148 2.05 10.04 6.77
N ASP A 149 2.02 10.18 8.09
CA ASP A 149 0.90 9.70 8.89
C ASP A 149 -0.24 10.71 8.86
N LYS A 150 -1.23 10.43 8.01
CA LYS A 150 -2.55 11.08 8.00
C LYS A 150 -3.67 10.11 8.35
N ALA A 151 -3.31 8.87 8.70
CA ALA A 151 -4.30 7.82 8.92
C ALA A 151 -5.03 8.01 10.24
N THR A 152 -4.35 8.56 11.26
CA THR A 152 -4.97 8.88 12.56
C THR A 152 -6.13 9.87 12.41
N SER A 153 -5.94 10.99 11.70
CA SER A 153 -7.01 11.97 11.47
C SER A 153 -8.14 11.42 10.59
N GLN A 154 -7.81 10.60 9.59
CA GLN A 154 -8.83 9.95 8.77
C GLN A 154 -9.64 8.92 9.57
N GLN A 155 -9.01 8.22 10.52
CA GLN A 155 -9.69 7.26 11.39
C GLN A 155 -10.72 7.95 12.29
N GLU A 156 -10.40 9.11 12.86
CA GLU A 156 -11.35 9.89 13.66
C GLU A 156 -12.57 10.30 12.83
N LYS A 157 -12.35 10.81 11.62
CA LYS A 157 -13.41 11.17 10.68
C LYS A 157 -14.29 9.97 10.28
N LEU A 158 -13.67 8.81 10.09
CA LEU A 158 -14.37 7.57 9.77
C LEU A 158 -15.25 7.08 10.92
N GLU A 159 -14.78 7.16 12.16
CA GLU A 159 -15.59 6.78 13.33
C GLU A 159 -16.79 7.71 13.51
N GLU A 160 -16.62 9.03 13.32
CA GLU A 160 -17.76 9.96 13.30
C GLU A 160 -18.79 9.60 12.20
N MET A 161 -18.30 9.18 11.02
CA MET A 161 -19.16 8.72 9.94
C MET A 161 -19.89 7.43 10.34
N LYS A 162 -19.22 6.46 10.96
CA LYS A 162 -19.85 5.22 11.42
C LYS A 162 -20.94 5.51 12.45
N ASP A 163 -20.70 6.42 13.38
CA ASP A 163 -21.67 6.80 14.40
C ASP A 163 -22.90 7.49 13.81
N LYS A 164 -22.71 8.41 12.86
CA LYS A 164 -23.83 9.03 12.13
C LYS A 164 -24.66 7.97 11.39
N PHE A 165 -24.02 6.98 10.77
CA PHE A 165 -24.72 5.92 10.05
C PHE A 165 -25.53 5.00 10.98
N ARG A 166 -24.98 4.71 12.17
CA ARG A 166 -25.65 3.91 13.22
C ARG A 166 -26.91 4.59 13.77
N LEU A 167 -26.95 5.93 13.77
CA LEU A 167 -28.08 6.72 14.24
C LEU A 167 -29.23 6.84 13.22
N GLU A 168 -29.04 6.40 11.98
CA GLU A 168 -30.12 6.38 10.99
C GLU A 168 -31.27 5.45 11.42
N LYS A 169 -32.50 5.80 11.01
CA LYS A 169 -33.70 4.99 11.26
C LYS A 169 -33.47 3.54 10.83
N LEU A 170 -34.04 2.59 11.55
CA LEU A 170 -33.94 1.16 11.21
C LEU A 170 -34.40 0.89 9.77
N PRO A 171 -33.78 -0.08 9.06
CA PRO A 171 -34.18 -0.42 7.70
C PRO A 171 -35.61 -0.97 7.71
N LYS A 172 -36.43 -0.49 6.78
CA LYS A 172 -37.84 -0.90 6.66
C LYS A 172 -37.98 -2.19 5.85
N THR A 173 -36.97 -2.53 5.06
CA THR A 173 -36.98 -3.71 4.19
C THR A 173 -35.70 -4.51 4.32
N ARG A 174 -35.77 -5.80 3.97
CA ARG A 174 -34.59 -6.67 3.92
C ARG A 174 -33.52 -6.17 2.93
N ARG A 175 -33.93 -5.71 1.76
CA ARG A 175 -33.01 -5.14 0.75
C ARG A 175 -32.26 -3.91 1.26
N GLU A 176 -32.96 -3.04 2.00
CA GLU A 176 -32.35 -1.89 2.65
C GLU A 176 -31.37 -2.33 3.75
N PHE A 177 -31.73 -3.34 4.56
CA PHE A 177 -30.83 -3.92 5.54
C PHE A 177 -29.55 -4.49 4.90
N GLU A 178 -29.69 -5.31 3.85
CA GLU A 178 -28.55 -5.92 3.15
C GLU A 178 -27.62 -4.87 2.53
N THR A 179 -28.19 -3.84 1.90
CA THR A 179 -27.42 -2.69 1.38
C THR A 179 -26.66 -1.98 2.50
N ARG A 180 -27.34 -1.65 3.61
CA ARG A 180 -26.70 -0.97 4.74
C ARG A 180 -25.62 -1.82 5.41
N ALA A 181 -25.81 -3.14 5.47
CA ALA A 181 -24.80 -4.06 5.98
C ALA A 181 -23.53 -4.06 5.11
N LEU A 182 -23.68 -4.08 3.78
CA LEU A 182 -22.55 -3.97 2.85
C LEU A 182 -21.84 -2.63 2.97
N LEU A 183 -22.57 -1.52 3.09
CA LEU A 183 -21.97 -0.19 3.30
C LEU A 183 -21.22 -0.11 4.64
N PHE A 184 -21.78 -0.70 5.69
CA PHE A 184 -21.11 -0.75 6.98
C PHE A 184 -19.84 -1.63 6.91
N HIS A 185 -19.87 -2.73 6.15
CA HIS A 185 -18.69 -3.55 5.92
C HIS A 185 -17.57 -2.78 5.18
N ILE A 186 -17.93 -1.94 4.19
CA ILE A 186 -16.97 -1.04 3.52
C ILE A 186 -16.34 -0.07 4.53
N LEU A 187 -17.11 0.49 5.47
CA LEU A 187 -16.58 1.35 6.54
C LEU A 187 -15.60 0.59 7.45
N GLU A 188 -15.86 -0.68 7.77
CA GLU A 188 -14.94 -1.50 8.57
C GLU A 188 -13.65 -1.85 7.81
N ASP A 189 -13.74 -2.12 6.49
CA ASP A 189 -12.56 -2.31 5.64
C ASP A 189 -11.72 -1.04 5.54
N LEU A 190 -12.34 0.14 5.41
CA LEU A 190 -11.65 1.44 5.47
C LEU A 190 -10.91 1.63 6.81
N GLY A 191 -11.55 1.29 7.92
CA GLY A 191 -10.93 1.38 9.24
C GLY A 191 -9.75 0.44 9.39
N SER A 192 -9.87 -0.78 8.85
CA SER A 192 -8.77 -1.75 8.84
C SER A 192 -7.60 -1.29 7.97
N LEU A 193 -7.89 -0.70 6.80
CA LEU A 193 -6.90 -0.10 5.91
C LEU A 193 -6.10 1.03 6.60
N LEU A 194 -6.79 1.91 7.34
CA LEU A 194 -6.15 2.98 8.11
C LEU A 194 -5.33 2.45 9.28
N LYS A 195 -5.87 1.49 10.02
CA LYS A 195 -5.17 0.86 11.15
C LYS A 195 -3.86 0.20 10.73
N VAL A 196 -3.80 -0.39 9.55
CA VAL A 196 -2.56 -0.94 8.99
C VAL A 196 -1.48 0.14 8.80
N LYS A 197 -1.87 1.35 8.38
CA LYS A 197 -0.96 2.50 8.23
C LYS A 197 -0.52 3.06 9.58
N ILE A 198 -1.43 3.17 10.56
CA ILE A 198 -1.13 3.60 11.93
C ILE A 198 -0.10 2.65 12.56
N ASN A 199 -0.38 1.34 12.53
CA ASN A 199 0.54 0.32 13.07
C ASN A 199 1.92 0.35 12.40
N PHE A 200 1.98 0.70 11.11
CA PHE A 200 3.26 0.88 10.42
C PHE A 200 4.05 2.06 10.98
N HIS A 201 3.41 3.21 11.22
CA HIS A 201 4.07 4.39 11.78
C HIS A 201 4.47 4.21 13.25
N GLU A 202 3.70 3.47 14.05
CA GLU A 202 4.11 3.09 15.40
C GLU A 202 5.41 2.26 15.38
N ARG A 203 5.57 1.38 14.39
CA ARG A 203 6.77 0.53 14.24
C ARG A 203 7.94 1.28 13.59
N TYR A 204 7.66 2.19 12.67
CA TYR A 204 8.63 2.96 11.89
C TYR A 204 8.36 4.48 11.97
N PRO A 205 8.56 5.10 13.15
CA PRO A 205 8.17 6.50 13.38
C PRO A 205 9.03 7.52 12.62
N ARG A 206 10.18 7.11 12.07
CA ARG A 206 11.11 7.95 11.31
C ARG A 206 11.14 7.61 9.81
N PHE A 207 10.11 6.92 9.31
CA PHE A 207 10.07 6.53 7.90
C PHE A 207 9.86 7.75 7.00
N GLU A 208 10.84 8.01 6.13
CA GLU A 208 10.83 9.07 5.12
C GLU A 208 11.48 8.55 3.82
N LEU A 209 11.16 9.17 2.67
CA LEU A 209 11.70 8.81 1.34
C LEU A 209 12.97 9.57 0.99
#